data_AF-V8NLX8-F1
#
_entry.id   AF-V8NLX8-F1
#
_cell.length_a   1.000
_cell.length_b   1.000
_cell.length_c   1.000
_cell.angle_alpha   90.00
_cell.angle_beta   90.00
_cell.angle_gamma   90.00
#
_symmetry.space_group_name_H-M   'P 1'
#
loop_
_entity.id
_entity.type
_entity.pdbx_description
1 polymer ?
#
loop_
_entity_poly.entity_id
_entity_poly.type
_entity_poly.pdbx_seq_one_letter_code
_entity_poly.pdbx_strand_id
1 'polypeptide(L)'
;MIFGSCLKCEHCSSSSGFCTGVPHICRPFENTCLILTTETTIVPKLGIRPNGMKCPGCISQDPTCKPTELIHCNGWEEYCVYYDVTVEQEGRFYSHAERGCGTKNACLNEPRIYGVPGLYKEIIKKSECTLAPKIIGK
;
A
#
# COMPACT_ATOMS: atom_id res chain seq x y z
N MET A 1 -43.68 26.84 -7.44
CA MET A 1 -43.10 25.50 -7.24
C MET A 1 -41.90 25.39 -8.15
N ILE A 2 -40.68 25.45 -7.62
CA ILE A 2 -39.44 25.45 -8.42
C ILE A 2 -39.04 23.99 -8.62
N PHE A 3 -39.10 23.49 -9.85
CA PHE A 3 -38.54 22.18 -10.19
C PHE A 3 -37.01 22.32 -10.23
N GLY A 4 -36.32 21.76 -9.23
CA GLY A 4 -34.86 21.64 -9.28
C GLY A 4 -34.45 20.75 -10.45
N SER A 5 -33.49 21.21 -11.25
CA SER A 5 -32.96 20.44 -12.37
C SER A 5 -32.45 19.08 -11.90
N CYS A 6 -32.80 17.98 -12.57
CA CYS A 6 -32.26 16.66 -12.25
C CYS A 6 -30.74 16.67 -12.36
N LEU A 7 -30.05 16.23 -11.30
CA LEU A 7 -28.60 16.08 -11.30
C LEU A 7 -28.17 15.16 -12.44
N LYS A 8 -27.13 15.55 -13.17
CA LYS A 8 -26.49 14.74 -14.21
C LYS A 8 -25.00 14.58 -13.87
N CYS A 9 -24.53 13.34 -13.77
CA CYS A 9 -23.12 13.03 -13.55
C CYS A 9 -22.54 12.29 -14.76
N GLU A 10 -21.27 12.54 -15.06
CA GLU A 10 -20.52 11.75 -16.04
C GLU A 10 -20.09 10.42 -15.42
N HIS A 11 -20.22 9.33 -16.18
CA HIS A 11 -19.65 8.05 -15.81
C HIS A 11 -18.50 7.73 -16.77
N CYS A 12 -17.28 7.71 -16.25
CA CYS A 12 -16.10 7.38 -17.03
C CYS A 12 -15.01 6.75 -16.15
N SER A 13 -14.14 5.93 -16.75
CA SER A 13 -12.97 5.33 -16.09
C SER A 13 -11.77 5.47 -17.02
N SER A 14 -10.66 6.00 -16.50
CA SER A 14 -9.43 6.29 -17.25
C SER A 14 -8.22 6.11 -16.36
N SER A 15 -7.10 5.67 -16.93
CA SER A 15 -5.78 5.61 -16.27
C SER A 15 -4.98 6.90 -16.41
N SER A 16 -5.55 7.93 -17.06
CA SER A 16 -4.93 9.24 -17.25
C SER A 16 -5.61 10.30 -16.37
N GLY A 17 -4.94 11.44 -16.14
CA GLY A 17 -5.48 12.54 -15.33
C GLY A 17 -6.72 13.23 -15.91
N PHE A 18 -7.20 12.77 -17.07
CA PHE A 18 -8.39 13.28 -17.74
C PHE A 18 -9.31 12.10 -18.10
N CYS A 19 -10.59 12.31 -17.86
CA CYS A 19 -11.63 11.34 -18.14
C CYS A 19 -12.90 12.14 -18.44
N THR A 20 -13.56 11.84 -19.55
CA THR A 20 -14.79 12.54 -19.97
C THR A 20 -15.79 11.49 -20.40
N GLY A 21 -16.99 11.55 -19.82
CA GLY A 21 -18.08 10.61 -20.08
C GLY A 21 -19.33 11.31 -20.59
N VAL A 22 -20.31 10.54 -21.05
CA VAL A 22 -21.63 11.11 -21.34
C VAL A 22 -22.36 11.34 -20.02
N PRO A 23 -22.95 12.53 -19.78
CA PRO A 23 -23.71 12.78 -18.55
C PRO A 23 -25.01 11.96 -18.52
N HIS A 24 -25.23 11.24 -17.42
CA HIS A 24 -26.46 10.49 -17.17
C HIS A 24 -27.26 11.11 -16.02
N ILE A 25 -28.59 11.04 -16.12
CA ILE A 25 -29.48 11.52 -15.06
C ILE A 25 -29.37 10.60 -13.84
N CYS A 26 -29.05 11.17 -12.69
CA CYS A 26 -28.90 10.44 -11.43
C CYS A 26 -30.25 10.01 -10.86
N ARG A 27 -30.23 9.06 -9.93
CA ARG A 27 -31.44 8.59 -9.25
C ARG A 27 -32.06 9.72 -8.42
N PRO A 28 -33.38 9.68 -8.12
CA PRO A 28 -34.06 10.75 -7.38
C PRO A 28 -33.48 11.06 -5.98
N PHE A 29 -32.76 10.11 -5.38
CA PHE A 29 -32.15 10.24 -4.05
C PHE A 29 -30.65 10.61 -4.09
N GLU A 30 -30.06 10.76 -5.27
CA GLU A 30 -28.67 11.15 -5.46
C GLU A 30 -28.59 12.66 -5.70
N ASN A 31 -27.87 13.37 -4.84
CA ASN A 31 -27.78 14.84 -4.88
C ASN A 31 -26.35 15.37 -5.14
N THR A 32 -25.36 14.48 -5.33
CA THR A 32 -23.95 14.85 -5.51
C THR A 32 -23.25 13.86 -6.45
N CYS A 33 -22.30 14.34 -7.26
CA CYS A 33 -21.40 13.49 -8.07
C CYS A 33 -20.11 13.17 -7.30
N LEU A 34 -19.62 11.93 -7.40
CA LEU A 34 -18.35 11.50 -6.83
C LEU A 34 -17.29 11.36 -7.93
N ILE A 35 -16.09 11.90 -7.70
CA ILE A 35 -14.91 11.65 -8.53
C ILE A 35 -13.93 10.85 -7.67
N LEU A 36 -13.53 9.68 -8.16
CA LEU A 36 -12.57 8.80 -7.49
C LEU A 36 -11.31 8.67 -8.36
N THR A 37 -10.18 9.16 -7.88
CA THR A 37 -8.87 8.93 -8.49
C THR A 37 -8.14 7.88 -7.66
N THR A 38 -7.79 6.76 -8.27
CA THR A 38 -6.99 5.71 -7.61
C THR A 38 -5.59 5.67 -8.21
N GLU A 39 -4.57 5.85 -7.37
CA GLU A 39 -3.20 5.57 -7.75
C GLU A 39 -2.94 4.08 -7.55
N THR A 40 -2.73 3.36 -8.65
CA THR A 40 -2.28 1.97 -8.57
C THR A 40 -0.79 1.95 -8.83
N THR A 41 0.01 1.79 -7.79
CA THR A 41 1.38 1.32 -7.95
C THR A 41 1.29 -0.09 -8.51
N ILE A 42 1.62 -0.26 -9.80
CA ILE A 42 1.84 -1.58 -10.38
C ILE A 42 3.07 -2.12 -9.64
N VAL A 43 2.83 -2.80 -8.52
CA VAL A 43 3.84 -3.65 -7.92
C VAL A 43 4.05 -4.72 -8.98
N PRO A 44 5.22 -4.73 -9.62
CA PRO A 44 5.53 -5.74 -10.61
C PRO A 44 5.30 -7.09 -9.96
N LYS A 45 4.67 -8.06 -10.66
CA LYS A 45 4.41 -9.40 -10.13
C LYS A 45 5.60 -9.79 -9.26
N LEU A 46 5.41 -9.90 -7.94
CA LEU A 46 6.46 -10.32 -7.01
C LEU A 46 7.13 -11.49 -7.69
N GLY A 47 8.38 -11.34 -8.09
CA GLY A 47 9.05 -12.39 -8.83
C GLY A 47 9.17 -13.54 -7.86
N ILE A 48 8.26 -14.52 -7.89
CA ILE A 48 8.14 -15.60 -6.88
C ILE A 48 9.44 -16.44 -6.81
N ARG A 49 10.35 -16.24 -7.77
CA ARG A 49 11.65 -16.89 -7.81
C ARG A 49 12.60 -16.22 -6.81
N PRO A 50 13.24 -17.00 -5.91
CA PRO A 50 14.31 -16.50 -5.07
C PRO A 50 15.40 -15.84 -5.92
N ASN A 51 15.80 -14.62 -5.55
CA ASN A 51 16.83 -13.86 -6.27
C ASN A 51 18.26 -14.08 -5.74
N GLY A 52 18.41 -14.99 -4.76
CA GLY A 52 19.67 -15.32 -4.12
C GLY A 52 20.08 -14.39 -2.97
N MET A 53 19.26 -13.38 -2.66
CA MET A 53 19.45 -12.51 -1.50
C MET A 53 18.69 -13.05 -0.29
N LYS A 54 19.17 -12.70 0.91
CA LYS A 54 18.50 -13.04 2.17
C LYS A 54 18.47 -11.86 3.12
N CYS A 55 17.38 -11.71 3.85
CA CYS A 55 17.21 -10.68 4.87
C CYS A 55 16.79 -11.29 6.21
N PRO A 56 17.11 -10.65 7.34
CA PRO A 56 16.55 -11.03 8.62
C PRO A 56 15.03 -10.81 8.62
N GLY A 57 14.27 -11.84 8.97
CA GLY A 57 12.80 -11.80 9.01
C GLY A 57 12.25 -11.79 10.42
N CYS A 58 11.23 -10.97 10.68
CA CYS A 58 10.41 -11.04 11.89
C CYS A 58 9.11 -10.25 11.73
N ILE A 59 8.10 -10.62 12.52
CA ILE A 59 6.90 -9.82 12.79
C ILE A 59 6.66 -9.93 14.30
N SER A 60 6.56 -8.80 14.99
CA SER A 60 6.39 -8.78 16.45
C SER A 60 5.70 -7.52 16.95
N GLN A 61 5.03 -7.60 18.10
CA GLN A 61 4.58 -6.41 18.83
C GLN A 61 5.75 -5.67 19.50
N ASP A 62 6.88 -6.34 19.71
CA ASP A 62 8.11 -5.72 20.21
C ASP A 62 8.72 -4.82 19.11
N PRO A 63 8.91 -3.51 19.35
CA PRO A 63 9.47 -2.59 18.37
C PRO A 63 10.89 -2.95 17.94
N THR A 64 11.64 -3.69 18.75
CA THR A 64 12.99 -4.12 18.37
C THR A 64 12.98 -5.14 17.23
N CYS A 65 11.89 -5.91 17.09
CA CYS A 65 11.70 -6.99 16.12
C CYS A 65 13.01 -7.77 15.91
N LYS A 66 13.41 -8.56 16.92
CA LYS A 66 14.64 -9.34 16.85
C LYS A 66 14.44 -10.51 15.88
N PRO A 67 15.16 -10.56 14.75
CA PRO A 67 14.97 -11.59 13.74
C PRO A 67 15.50 -12.94 14.26
N THR A 68 14.70 -13.99 14.08
CA THR A 68 15.06 -15.38 14.46
C THR A 68 15.56 -16.19 13.27
N GLU A 69 15.29 -15.75 12.05
CA GLU A 69 15.63 -16.46 10.82
C GLU A 69 16.02 -15.51 9.69
N LEU A 70 16.72 -16.07 8.69
CA LEU A 70 17.00 -15.40 7.42
C LEU A 70 16.00 -15.89 6.37
N ILE A 71 15.20 -14.99 5.84
CA ILE A 71 14.23 -15.26 4.79
C ILE A 71 14.84 -15.06 3.41
N HIS A 72 14.36 -15.82 2.42
CA HIS A 72 14.78 -15.70 1.03
C HIS A 72 14.03 -14.56 0.34
N CYS A 73 14.76 -13.63 -0.27
CA CYS A 73 14.18 -12.56 -1.06
C CYS A 73 13.85 -13.05 -2.48
N ASN A 74 12.84 -12.44 -3.08
CA ASN A 74 12.19 -12.87 -4.30
C ASN A 74 12.21 -11.77 -5.34
N GLY A 75 12.45 -12.12 -6.59
CA GLY A 75 12.31 -11.19 -7.71
C GLY A 75 13.15 -9.93 -7.54
N TRP A 76 12.48 -8.79 -7.38
CA TRP A 76 13.10 -7.45 -7.31
C TRP A 76 13.26 -6.92 -5.89
N GLU A 77 13.14 -7.80 -4.90
CA GLU A 77 13.45 -7.49 -3.52
C GLU A 77 14.96 -7.43 -3.32
N GLU A 78 15.54 -6.27 -3.54
CA GLU A 78 16.98 -6.02 -3.45
C GLU A 78 17.40 -5.34 -2.14
N TYR A 79 16.45 -5.11 -1.23
CA TYR A 79 16.65 -4.41 0.02
C TYR A 79 16.11 -5.20 1.21
N CYS A 80 16.81 -5.10 2.34
CA CYS A 80 16.28 -5.50 3.64
C CYS A 80 15.62 -4.29 4.30
N VAL A 81 14.38 -4.49 4.77
CA VAL A 81 13.55 -3.44 5.33
C VAL A 81 13.21 -3.71 6.78
N TYR A 82 13.04 -2.64 7.55
CA TYR A 82 12.42 -2.64 8.86
C TYR A 82 11.31 -1.60 8.86
N TYR A 83 10.14 -1.97 9.36
CA TYR A 83 9.03 -1.07 9.57
C TYR A 83 8.55 -1.06 11.01
N ASP A 84 8.25 0.14 11.49
CA ASP A 84 7.41 0.37 12.66
C ASP A 84 6.02 0.78 12.16
N VAL A 85 5.05 -0.12 12.35
CA VAL A 85 3.71 -0.04 11.75
C VAL A 85 2.67 0.17 12.85
N THR A 86 1.75 1.08 12.60
CA THR A 86 0.51 1.21 13.39
C THR A 86 -0.68 0.86 12.53
N VAL A 87 -1.49 -0.07 13.00
CA VAL A 87 -2.71 -0.51 12.34
C VAL A 87 -3.91 0.08 13.05
N GLU A 88 -4.83 0.62 12.26
CA GLU A 88 -6.15 1.05 12.68
C GLU A 88 -7.20 0.13 12.05
N GLN A 89 -7.98 -0.55 12.88
CA GLN A 89 -9.04 -1.45 12.45
C GLN A 89 -10.29 -1.17 13.29
N GLU A 90 -11.37 -0.73 12.64
CA GLU A 90 -12.66 -0.41 13.30
C GLU A 90 -12.49 0.52 14.54
N GLY A 91 -11.57 1.51 14.46
CA GLY A 91 -11.28 2.45 15.54
C GLY A 91 -10.37 1.93 16.66
N ARG A 92 -9.87 0.68 16.57
CA ARG A 92 -8.83 0.15 17.45
C ARG A 92 -7.46 0.34 16.82
N PHE A 93 -6.50 0.76 17.63
CA PHE A 93 -5.11 0.97 17.22
C PHE A 93 -4.20 -0.06 17.88
N TYR A 94 -3.36 -0.73 17.10
CA TYR A 94 -2.25 -1.54 17.61
C TYR A 94 -0.98 -1.27 16.81
N SER A 95 0.17 -1.46 17.44
CA SER A 95 1.47 -1.27 16.80
C SER A 95 2.24 -2.58 16.76
N HIS A 96 2.96 -2.79 15.67
CA HIS A 96 3.88 -3.90 15.50
C HIS A 96 5.06 -3.46 14.65
N ALA A 97 6.15 -4.21 14.74
CA ALA A 97 7.31 -4.04 13.91
C ALA A 97 7.53 -5.28 13.06
N GLU A 98 8.07 -5.06 11.87
CA GLU A 98 8.38 -6.12 10.92
C GLU A 98 9.73 -5.89 10.25
N ARG A 99 10.38 -7.00 9.87
CA ARG A 99 11.59 -7.01 9.05
C ARG A 99 11.43 -8.01 7.93
N GLY A 100 11.98 -7.67 6.77
CA GLY A 100 11.98 -8.60 5.66
C GLY A 100 12.63 -8.06 4.39
N CYS A 101 12.21 -8.61 3.28
CA CYS A 101 12.67 -8.25 1.94
C CYS A 101 11.76 -7.17 1.35
N GLY A 102 12.32 -6.22 0.62
CA GLY A 102 11.58 -5.13 -0.02
C GLY A 102 12.25 -4.63 -1.29
N THR A 103 11.46 -3.98 -2.13
CA THR A 103 11.97 -3.30 -3.34
C THR A 103 12.51 -1.91 -2.96
N LYS A 104 13.15 -1.21 -3.91
CA LYS A 104 13.58 0.19 -3.69
C LYS A 104 12.47 1.12 -3.20
N ASN A 105 11.22 0.88 -3.62
CA ASN A 105 10.06 1.68 -3.22
C ASN A 105 9.69 1.49 -1.74
N ALA A 106 10.08 0.36 -1.15
CA ALA A 106 9.92 0.07 0.26
C ALA A 106 10.76 1.03 1.14
N CYS A 107 11.81 1.63 0.56
CA CYS A 107 12.75 2.52 1.26
C CYS A 107 12.35 3.99 1.27
N LEU A 108 11.14 4.32 0.84
CA LEU A 108 10.66 5.70 0.82
C LEU A 108 10.21 6.08 2.25
N ASN A 109 10.93 7.01 2.88
CA ASN A 109 10.83 7.36 4.30
C ASN A 109 9.63 8.26 4.68
N GLU A 110 8.71 8.51 3.76
CA GLU A 110 7.52 9.30 4.06
C GLU A 110 6.48 8.43 4.77
N PRO A 111 5.72 8.97 5.75
CA PRO A 111 4.64 8.23 6.37
C PRO A 111 3.64 7.75 5.32
N ARG A 112 3.48 6.42 5.20
CA ARG A 112 2.63 5.83 4.16
C ARG A 112 1.35 5.24 4.72
N ILE A 113 0.31 5.68 4.01
CA ILE A 113 -1.09 5.29 3.95
C ILE A 113 -1.43 3.96 3.26
N TYR A 114 -1.49 2.79 3.90
CA TYR A 114 -2.00 1.59 3.21
C TYR A 114 -3.35 1.13 3.75
N GLY A 115 -4.16 0.50 2.90
CA GLY A 115 -5.46 -0.07 3.26
C GLY A 115 -6.66 0.74 2.78
N VAL A 116 -7.84 0.40 3.31
CA VAL A 116 -9.13 1.02 3.01
C VAL A 116 -9.56 1.88 4.20
N PRO A 117 -9.51 3.22 4.11
CA PRO A 117 -9.91 4.10 5.21
C PRO A 117 -11.29 3.75 5.78
N GLY A 118 -11.39 3.65 7.10
CA GLY A 118 -12.61 3.29 7.82
C GLY A 118 -12.82 1.79 8.05
N LEU A 119 -12.09 0.91 7.36
CA LEU A 119 -12.09 -0.54 7.60
C LEU A 119 -10.77 -1.00 8.20
N TYR A 120 -9.68 -0.75 7.46
CA TYR A 120 -8.34 -1.22 7.79
C TYR A 120 -7.31 -0.26 7.25
N LYS A 121 -6.40 0.21 8.10
CA LYS A 121 -5.38 1.18 7.72
C LYS A 121 -4.05 0.86 8.38
N GLU A 122 -3.01 0.68 7.59
CA GLU A 122 -1.63 0.59 8.07
C GLU A 122 -0.92 1.93 7.87
N ILE A 123 -0.25 2.36 8.92
CA ILE A 123 0.51 3.60 8.98
C ILE A 123 1.96 3.23 9.26
N ILE A 124 2.83 3.37 8.26
CA ILE A 124 4.27 3.21 8.46
C ILE A 124 4.81 4.48 9.13
N LYS A 125 5.26 4.39 10.38
CA LYS A 125 5.83 5.50 11.15
C LYS A 125 7.30 5.71 10.85
N LYS A 126 8.04 4.60 10.75
CA LYS A 126 9.47 4.57 10.50
C LYS A 126 9.80 3.44 9.54
N SER A 127 10.65 3.73 8.57
CA SER A 127 11.26 2.75 7.69
C SER A 127 12.77 2.84 7.78
N GLU A 128 13.44 1.69 7.89
CA GLU A 128 14.87 1.58 7.68
C GLU A 128 15.11 0.62 6.51
N CYS A 129 16.10 0.92 5.70
CA CYS A 129 16.42 0.16 4.49
C CYS A 129 17.92 -0.02 4.34
N THR A 130 18.34 -1.23 3.98
CA THR A 130 19.72 -1.55 3.59
C THR A 130 19.72 -2.45 2.36
N LEU A 131 20.83 -2.49 1.62
CA LEU A 131 20.96 -3.42 0.49
C LEU A 131 20.99 -4.87 1.01
N ALA A 132 20.24 -5.75 0.35
CA ALA A 132 20.19 -7.14 0.75
C ALA A 132 21.49 -7.88 0.33
N PRO A 133 22.11 -8.64 1.24
CA PRO A 133 23.32 -9.39 0.92
C PRO A 133 22.99 -10.59 0.01
N LYS A 134 23.78 -10.76 -1.06
CA LYS A 134 23.81 -12.01 -1.83
C LYS A 134 24.63 -13.04 -1.07
N ILE A 135 24.00 -14.12 -0.62
CA ILE A 135 24.73 -15.24 -0.06
C ILE A 135 25.15 -16.15 -1.22
N ILE A 136 26.37 -15.95 -1.72
CA ILE A 136 26.99 -16.86 -2.67
C ILE A 136 27.41 -18.09 -1.86
N GLY A 137 26.73 -19.22 -2.09
CA GLY A 137 27.04 -20.48 -1.45
C GLY A 137 28.50 -20.86 -1.69
N LYS A 138 29.18 -21.26 -0.61
CA LYS A 138 30.53 -21.84 -0.65
C LYS A 138 30.44 -23.35 -0.86
#